data_AF-A0A8J7CSA8-F1
#
_entry.id   AF-A0A8J7CSA8-F1
#
_cell.length_a   1.000
_cell.length_b   1.000
_cell.length_c   1.000
_cell.angle_alpha   90.00
_cell.angle_beta   90.00
_cell.angle_gamma   90.00
#
_symmetry.space_group_name_H-M   'P 1'
#
loop_
_entity.id
_entity.type
_entity.pdbx_description
1 polymer ?
#
loop_
_entity_poly.entity_id
_entity_poly.type
_entity_poly.pdbx_seq_one_letter_code
_entity_poly.pdbx_strand_id
1 'polypeptide(L)'
;MAEPWQQFLLTLQPLIATGAAPIAKEKDEFERNGNRYIGFQRIDKGDAEYVLAVDKVVSVIRHQLLDSGRELVSDSTTIFKELLVHGVSKGYENKDGNGGTRKRYLKRVKLNGHLVEMLVLSRAAMERAIEKFLEEE
;
A
#
# COMPACT_ATOMS: atom_id res chain seq x y z
N MET A 1 -13.83 7.13 15.69
CA MET A 1 -13.45 7.85 14.46
C MET A 1 -12.21 7.16 13.92
N ALA A 2 -12.25 6.61 12.70
CA ALA A 2 -11.15 5.83 12.15
C ALA A 2 -9.87 6.69 12.00
N GLU A 3 -8.73 6.13 12.39
CA GLU A 3 -7.41 6.74 12.23
C GLU A 3 -7.04 6.87 10.73
N PRO A 4 -6.14 7.80 10.34
CA PRO A 4 -5.83 8.06 8.93
C PRO A 4 -5.37 6.81 8.14
N TRP A 5 -4.62 5.91 8.75
CA TRP A 5 -4.18 4.67 8.10
C TRP A 5 -5.32 3.65 7.95
N GLN A 6 -6.28 3.65 8.87
CA GLN A 6 -7.50 2.84 8.76
C GLN A 6 -8.39 3.37 7.64
N GLN A 7 -8.59 4.70 7.57
CA GLN A 7 -9.30 5.36 6.48
C GLN A 7 -8.67 5.04 5.12
N PHE A 8 -7.33 5.03 5.04
CA PHE A 8 -6.60 4.64 3.85
C PHE A 8 -6.96 3.22 3.40
N LEU A 9 -6.97 2.24 4.31
CA LEU A 9 -7.32 0.85 3.99
C LEU A 9 -8.80 0.68 3.64
N LEU A 10 -9.70 1.30 4.40
CA LEU A 10 -11.14 1.29 4.17
C LEU A 10 -11.52 1.94 2.83
N THR A 11 -10.71 2.87 2.34
CA THR A 11 -10.88 3.48 1.01
C THR A 11 -10.27 2.59 -0.08
N LEU A 12 -9.07 2.05 0.15
CA LEU A 12 -8.33 1.30 -0.86
C LEU A 12 -8.98 -0.05 -1.22
N GLN A 13 -9.43 -0.82 -0.21
CA GLN A 13 -9.94 -2.18 -0.44
C GLN A 13 -11.16 -2.19 -1.40
N PRO A 14 -12.20 -1.35 -1.22
CA PRO A 14 -13.32 -1.29 -2.16
C PRO A 14 -12.91 -0.87 -3.56
N LEU A 15 -11.94 0.06 -3.69
CA LEU A 15 -11.46 0.50 -5.00
C LEU A 15 -10.74 -0.62 -5.76
N ILE A 16 -9.94 -1.43 -5.06
CA ILE A 16 -9.31 -2.61 -5.66
C ILE A 16 -10.37 -3.65 -6.02
N ALA A 17 -11.34 -3.91 -5.14
CA ALA A 17 -12.37 -4.93 -5.34
C ALA A 17 -13.32 -4.60 -6.52
N THR A 18 -13.67 -3.33 -6.69
CA THR A 18 -14.53 -2.86 -7.79
C THR A 18 -13.76 -2.62 -9.10
N GLY A 19 -12.43 -2.64 -9.06
CA GLY A 19 -11.57 -2.33 -10.21
C GLY A 19 -11.39 -0.85 -10.49
N ALA A 20 -11.96 0.04 -9.67
CA ALA A 20 -11.72 1.49 -9.74
C ALA A 20 -10.25 1.87 -9.49
N ALA A 21 -9.54 1.05 -8.71
CA ALA A 21 -8.09 1.08 -8.56
C ALA A 21 -7.47 -0.17 -9.22
N PRO A 22 -7.21 -0.15 -10.53
CA PRO A 22 -6.75 -1.33 -11.26
C PRO A 22 -5.37 -1.81 -10.78
N ILE A 23 -5.29 -3.12 -10.48
CA ILE A 23 -4.06 -3.82 -10.10
C ILE A 23 -3.75 -4.87 -11.18
N ALA A 24 -2.52 -4.84 -11.70
CA ALA A 24 -2.05 -5.84 -12.64
C ALA A 24 -1.94 -7.21 -11.96
N LYS A 25 -2.22 -8.30 -12.68
CA LYS A 25 -2.16 -9.66 -12.12
C LYS A 25 -0.74 -10.08 -11.79
N GLU A 26 0.22 -9.55 -12.51
CA GLU A 26 1.64 -9.85 -12.34
C GLU A 26 2.52 -8.63 -12.64
N LYS A 27 3.79 -8.74 -12.24
CA LYS A 27 4.78 -7.68 -12.41
C LYS A 27 4.99 -7.31 -13.89
N ASP A 28 5.08 -8.30 -14.77
CA ASP A 28 5.36 -8.08 -16.19
C ASP A 28 4.26 -7.28 -16.88
N GLU A 29 3.00 -7.52 -16.51
CA GLU A 29 1.86 -6.74 -17.01
C GLU A 29 1.95 -5.27 -16.58
N PHE A 30 2.33 -5.02 -15.32
CA PHE A 30 2.57 -3.67 -14.81
C PHE A 30 3.76 -2.99 -15.49
N GLU A 31 4.85 -3.71 -15.76
CA GLU A 31 6.02 -3.13 -16.44
C GLU A 31 5.71 -2.71 -17.88
N ARG A 32 4.85 -3.46 -18.59
CA ARG A 32 4.43 -3.16 -19.97
C ARG A 32 3.40 -2.03 -20.03
N ASN A 33 2.46 -1.99 -19.09
CA ASN A 33 1.28 -1.11 -19.14
C ASN A 33 1.10 -0.28 -17.87
N GLY A 34 2.20 0.13 -17.23
CA GLY A 34 2.19 0.70 -15.88
C GLY A 34 1.24 1.87 -15.69
N ASN A 35 1.02 2.72 -16.69
CA ASN A 35 0.10 3.86 -16.61
C ASN A 35 -1.36 3.48 -16.33
N ARG A 36 -1.77 2.26 -16.68
CA ARG A 36 -3.15 1.78 -16.46
C ARG A 36 -3.38 1.20 -15.07
N TYR A 37 -2.33 0.94 -14.31
CA TYR A 37 -2.42 0.24 -13.03
C TYR A 37 -1.79 1.08 -11.92
N ILE A 38 -2.32 0.94 -10.70
CA ILE A 38 -1.73 1.56 -9.51
C ILE A 38 -0.66 0.65 -8.87
N GLY A 39 -0.56 -0.60 -9.32
CA GLY A 39 0.36 -1.61 -8.80
C GLY A 39 0.15 -2.97 -9.43
N PHE A 40 0.74 -4.01 -8.83
CA PHE A 40 0.59 -5.40 -9.26
C PHE A 40 0.49 -6.37 -8.08
N GLN A 41 -0.01 -7.57 -8.36
CA GLN A 41 -0.05 -8.67 -7.40
C GLN A 41 1.22 -9.52 -7.46
N ARG A 42 1.65 -10.04 -6.32
CA ARG A 42 2.65 -11.12 -6.27
C ARG A 42 2.37 -12.05 -5.09
N ILE A 43 2.99 -13.23 -5.12
CA ILE A 43 2.98 -14.15 -3.97
C ILE A 43 4.38 -14.14 -3.36
N ASP A 44 4.48 -13.83 -2.06
CA ASP A 44 5.74 -13.92 -1.29
C ASP A 44 5.50 -14.82 -0.08
N LYS A 45 6.25 -15.93 0.00
CA LYS A 45 6.16 -16.92 1.10
C LYS A 45 4.73 -17.41 1.37
N GLY A 46 3.93 -17.59 0.33
CA GLY A 46 2.54 -18.06 0.43
C GLY A 46 1.51 -16.97 0.76
N ASP A 47 1.94 -15.72 0.94
CA ASP A 47 1.05 -14.58 1.16
C ASP A 47 0.86 -13.80 -0.15
N ALA A 48 -0.38 -13.49 -0.48
CA ALA A 48 -0.70 -12.63 -1.62
C ALA A 48 -0.46 -11.17 -1.22
N GLU A 49 0.31 -10.46 -2.04
CA GLU A 49 0.71 -9.09 -1.78
C GLU A 49 0.28 -8.15 -2.91
N TYR A 50 -0.12 -6.95 -2.52
CA TYR A 50 -0.24 -5.81 -3.43
C TYR A 50 1.04 -4.99 -3.39
N VAL A 51 1.70 -4.83 -4.54
CA VAL A 51 2.88 -3.98 -4.71
C VAL A 51 2.44 -2.71 -5.44
N LEU A 52 2.32 -1.61 -4.71
CA LEU A 52 1.64 -0.40 -5.12
C LEU A 52 2.64 0.74 -5.36
N ALA A 53 2.45 1.45 -6.48
CA ALA A 53 3.16 2.69 -6.76
C ALA A 53 2.61 3.79 -5.84
N VAL A 54 3.51 4.39 -5.05
CA VAL A 54 3.16 5.29 -3.95
C VAL A 54 2.40 6.52 -4.42
N ASP A 55 2.89 7.15 -5.49
CA ASP A 55 2.27 8.31 -6.13
C ASP A 55 0.85 8.02 -6.60
N LYS A 56 0.65 6.88 -7.26
CA LYS A 56 -0.64 6.49 -7.82
C LYS A 56 -1.66 6.14 -6.75
N VAL A 57 -1.28 5.30 -5.78
CA VAL A 57 -2.21 4.88 -4.73
C VAL A 57 -2.65 6.06 -3.87
N VAL A 58 -1.75 6.97 -3.53
CA VAL A 58 -2.08 8.18 -2.75
C VAL A 58 -2.99 9.11 -3.57
N SER A 59 -2.71 9.29 -4.86
CA SER A 59 -3.54 10.11 -5.73
C SER A 59 -4.97 9.58 -5.82
N VAL A 60 -5.14 8.26 -6.01
CA VAL A 60 -6.45 7.62 -6.10
C VAL A 60 -7.23 7.72 -4.80
N ILE A 61 -6.59 7.49 -3.65
CA ILE A 61 -7.26 7.59 -2.35
C ILE A 61 -7.67 9.03 -2.03
N ARG A 62 -6.80 10.00 -2.32
CA ARG A 62 -7.13 11.42 -2.13
C ARG A 62 -8.30 11.85 -3.00
N HIS A 63 -8.32 11.44 -4.27
CA HIS A 63 -9.44 11.70 -5.17
C HIS A 63 -10.75 11.11 -4.63
N GLN A 64 -10.73 9.83 -4.23
CA GLN A 64 -11.92 9.17 -3.70
C GLN A 64 -12.44 9.82 -2.41
N LEU A 65 -11.55 10.23 -1.51
CA LEU A 65 -11.94 10.92 -0.28
C LEU A 65 -12.55 12.29 -0.60
N LEU A 66 -11.93 13.05 -1.51
CA LEU A 66 -12.43 14.35 -1.94
C LEU A 66 -13.83 14.25 -2.55
N ASP A 67 -14.06 13.26 -3.42
CA ASP A 67 -15.38 12.99 -4.02
C ASP A 67 -16.45 12.67 -2.96
N SER A 68 -16.04 12.10 -1.82
CA SER A 68 -16.91 11.80 -0.68
C SER A 68 -17.06 12.95 0.32
N GLY A 69 -16.48 14.13 0.03
CA GLY A 69 -16.48 15.29 0.95
C GLY A 69 -15.59 15.10 2.18
N ARG A 70 -14.60 14.20 2.11
CA ARG A 70 -13.65 13.89 3.18
C ARG A 70 -12.23 14.26 2.74
N GLU A 71 -11.33 14.42 3.70
CA GLU A 71 -9.92 14.67 3.43
C GLU A 71 -9.04 13.69 4.22
N LEU A 72 -7.93 13.28 3.62
CA LEU A 72 -6.91 12.51 4.30
C LEU A 72 -6.04 13.45 5.14
N VAL A 73 -6.35 13.56 6.44
CA VAL A 73 -5.75 14.54 7.38
C VAL A 73 -4.33 14.15 7.83
N SER A 74 -3.62 13.31 7.07
CA SER A 74 -2.26 12.87 7.39
C SER A 74 -1.39 12.76 6.15
N ASP A 75 -0.10 13.00 6.32
CA ASP A 75 0.86 12.79 5.25
C ASP A 75 1.05 11.29 4.94
N SER A 76 1.38 10.98 3.69
CA SER A 76 1.54 9.60 3.23
C SER A 76 2.63 8.84 3.99
N THR A 77 3.68 9.50 4.47
CA THR A 77 4.77 8.85 5.21
C THR A 77 4.29 8.36 6.58
N THR A 78 3.52 9.17 7.29
CA THR A 78 2.90 8.79 8.56
C THR A 78 1.98 7.59 8.36
N ILE A 79 1.13 7.61 7.33
CA ILE A 79 0.25 6.47 7.00
C ILE A 79 1.04 5.18 6.74
N PHE A 80 2.10 5.23 5.91
CA PHE A 80 2.89 4.04 5.60
C PHE A 80 3.66 3.51 6.81
N LYS A 81 4.10 4.40 7.69
CA LYS A 81 4.71 4.01 8.96
C LYS A 81 3.71 3.25 9.84
N GLU A 82 2.50 3.76 10.00
CA GLU A 82 1.46 3.08 10.79
C GLU A 82 1.08 1.73 10.17
N LEU A 83 0.93 1.66 8.84
CA LEU A 83 0.70 0.37 8.16
C LEU A 83 1.80 -0.67 8.45
N LEU A 84 3.06 -0.25 8.60
CA LEU A 84 4.15 -1.13 8.99
C LEU A 84 4.06 -1.53 10.47
N VAL A 85 3.77 -0.58 11.37
CA VAL A 85 3.61 -0.81 12.81
C VAL A 85 2.50 -1.84 13.08
N HIS A 86 1.39 -1.75 12.36
CA HIS A 86 0.26 -2.67 12.46
C HIS A 86 0.43 -3.97 11.66
N GLY A 87 1.60 -4.19 11.02
CA GLY A 87 1.90 -5.44 10.30
C GLY A 87 1.11 -5.63 9.00
N VAL A 88 0.48 -4.58 8.48
CA VAL A 88 -0.28 -4.62 7.22
C VAL A 88 0.66 -4.49 6.01
N SER A 89 1.70 -3.68 6.14
CA SER A 89 2.71 -3.49 5.09
C SER A 89 4.03 -4.20 5.39
N LYS A 90 4.77 -4.56 4.34
CA LYS A 90 6.12 -5.12 4.43
C LYS A 90 7.17 -4.09 4.02
N GLY A 91 7.86 -3.57 5.02
CA GLY A 91 9.02 -2.71 4.87
C GLY A 91 10.33 -3.47 4.64
N TYR A 92 11.46 -2.78 4.80
CA TYR A 92 12.77 -3.39 4.93
C TYR A 92 13.62 -2.69 5.98
N GLU A 93 14.60 -3.41 6.52
CA GLU A 93 15.60 -2.86 7.41
C GLU A 93 16.82 -2.45 6.60
N ASN A 94 17.22 -1.19 6.71
CA ASN A 94 18.47 -0.72 6.14
C ASN A 94 19.49 -0.55 7.27
N LYS A 95 20.64 -1.22 7.16
CA LYS A 95 21.78 -0.96 8.04
C LYS A 95 22.47 0.29 7.53
N ASP A 96 22.51 1.33 8.35
CA ASP A 96 23.32 2.49 8.04
C ASP A 96 24.82 2.17 8.21
N GLY A 97 25.68 3.02 7.64
CA GLY A 97 27.14 2.86 7.71
C GLY A 97 27.71 2.95 9.12
N ASN A 98 26.91 3.34 10.12
CA ASN A 98 27.30 3.48 11.52
C ASN A 98 26.74 2.35 12.41
N GLY A 99 26.18 1.28 11.81
CA GLY A 99 25.67 0.12 12.53
C GLY A 99 24.24 0.29 13.10
N GLY A 100 23.58 1.41 12.84
CA GLY A 100 22.18 1.63 13.14
C GLY A 100 21.26 0.94 12.14
N THR A 101 20.17 0.35 12.63
CA THR A 101 19.13 -0.23 11.76
C THR A 101 17.97 0.74 11.64
N ARG A 102 17.70 1.23 10.42
CA ARG A 102 16.53 2.06 10.15
C ARG A 102 15.47 1.25 9.43
N LYS A 103 14.30 1.10 10.05
CA LYS A 103 13.12 0.54 9.40
C LYS A 103 12.62 1.50 8.32
N ARG A 104 12.43 0.98 7.11
CA ARG A 104 11.85 1.67 5.96
C ARG A 104 10.49 1.05 5.69
N TYR A 105 9.47 1.88 5.55
CA TYR A 105 8.08 1.47 5.34
C TYR A 105 7.73 1.19 3.88
N LEU A 106 8.54 1.68 2.94
CA LEU A 106 8.46 1.32 1.51
C LEU A 106 9.51 0.26 1.20
N LYS A 107 9.19 -0.70 0.33
CA LYS A 107 10.11 -1.74 -0.13
C LYS A 107 10.72 -1.34 -1.47
N ARG A 108 12.02 -1.59 -1.63
CA ARG A 108 12.69 -1.45 -2.93
C ARG A 108 12.37 -2.66 -3.80
N VAL A 109 11.80 -2.40 -4.98
CA VAL A 109 11.42 -3.40 -5.97
C VAL A 109 12.10 -3.07 -7.29
N LYS A 110 12.67 -4.07 -7.95
CA LYS A 110 13.30 -3.89 -9.26
C LYS A 110 12.23 -3.89 -10.35
N LEU A 111 11.99 -2.76 -11.00
CA LEU A 111 11.10 -2.60 -12.15
C LEU A 111 11.87 -2.05 -13.36
N ASN A 112 11.72 -2.66 -14.53
CA ASN A 112 12.41 -2.29 -15.78
C ASN A 112 13.93 -2.09 -15.61
N GLY A 113 14.56 -2.91 -14.75
CA GLY A 113 15.98 -2.81 -14.44
C GLY A 113 16.34 -1.82 -13.32
N HIS A 114 15.42 -0.95 -12.92
CA HIS A 114 15.64 0.10 -11.91
C HIS A 114 15.04 -0.27 -10.55
N LEU A 115 15.69 0.13 -9.45
CA LEU A 115 15.14 -0.01 -8.11
C LEU A 115 14.20 1.16 -7.82
N VAL A 116 12.94 0.87 -7.52
CA VAL A 116 11.93 1.85 -7.15
C VAL A 116 11.32 1.52 -5.79
N GLU A 117 10.90 2.54 -5.06
CA GLU A 117 10.24 2.37 -3.76
C GLU A 117 8.73 2.19 -3.95
N MET A 118 8.21 1.08 -3.44
CA MET A 118 6.80 0.67 -3.58
C MET A 118 6.22 0.39 -2.20
N LEU A 119 4.94 0.68 -2.02
CA LEU A 119 4.19 0.22 -0.85
C LEU A 119 3.81 -1.24 -1.07
N VAL A 120 4.18 -2.12 -0.14
CA VAL A 120 3.86 -3.55 -0.23
C VAL A 120 2.90 -3.90 0.87
N LEU A 121 1.67 -4.28 0.52
CA LEU A 121 0.62 -4.66 1.47
C LEU A 121 0.40 -6.17 1.41
N SER A 122 0.36 -6.81 2.57
CA SER A 122 -0.14 -8.18 2.69
C SER A 122 -1.66 -8.14 2.57
N ARG A 123 -2.21 -8.90 1.62
CA ARG A 123 -3.66 -8.97 1.43
C ARG A 123 -4.35 -9.54 2.66
N ALA A 124 -3.82 -10.64 3.21
CA ALA A 124 -4.38 -11.28 4.38
C ALA A 124 -4.30 -10.37 5.63
N ALA A 125 -3.18 -9.64 5.81
CA ALA A 125 -3.08 -8.71 6.93
C ALA A 125 -4.01 -7.49 6.78
N MET A 126 -4.18 -7.00 5.55
CA MET A 126 -5.12 -5.92 5.25
C MET A 126 -6.57 -6.33 5.53
N GLU A 127 -7.00 -7.51 5.05
CA GLU A 127 -8.35 -8.03 5.28
C GLU A 127 -8.62 -8.18 6.79
N ARG A 128 -7.72 -8.83 7.54
CA ARG A 128 -7.84 -8.95 8.99
C ARG A 128 -7.87 -7.62 9.73
N ALA A 129 -7.09 -6.64 9.28
CA ALA A 129 -7.09 -5.32 9.89
C ALA A 129 -8.44 -4.62 9.70
N ILE A 130 -9.00 -4.69 8.49
CA ILE A 130 -10.31 -4.10 8.18
C ILE A 130 -11.43 -4.79 8.96
N GLU A 131 -11.45 -6.13 9.02
CA GLU A 131 -12.42 -6.89 9.81
C GLU A 131 -12.42 -6.43 11.27
N LYS A 132 -11.23 -6.29 11.87
CA LYS A 132 -11.08 -5.81 13.24
C LYS A 132 -11.65 -4.40 13.44
N PHE A 133 -11.51 -3.50 12.48
CA PHE A 133 -12.08 -2.14 12.61
C PHE A 133 -13.60 -2.17 12.65
N LEU A 134 -14.21 -3.06 11.87
CA LEU A 134 -15.67 -3.18 11.77
C LEU A 134 -16.29 -3.88 12.99
N GLU A 135 -15.52 -4.69 13.72
CA GLU A 135 -15.94 -5.31 14.98
C GLU A 135 -15.82 -4.37 16.20
N GLU A 136 -14.99 -3.33 16.10
CA GLU A 136 -14.75 -2.35 17.16
C GLU A 136 -15.65 -1.08 17.05
N GLU A 137 -16.50 -1.00 16.02
CA GLU A 137 -17.55 0.03 15.84
C GLU A 137 -18.93 -0.42 16.36
#